data_AF-A0AAW4YDX0-F1
#
_entry.id   AF-A0AAW4YDX0-F1
#
_cell.length_a   1.000
_cell.length_b   1.000
_cell.length_c   1.000
_cell.angle_alpha   90.00
_cell.angle_beta   90.00
_cell.angle_gamma   90.00
#
_symmetry.space_group_name_H-M   'P 1'
#
loop_
_entity.id
_entity.type
_entity.pdbx_description
1 polymer ?
#
loop_
_entity_poly.entity_id
_entity_poly.type
_entity_poly.pdbx_seq_one_letter_code
_entity_poly.pdbx_strand_id
1 'polypeptide(L)'
;NHDVQKSEKKCPVKLVNNKIIPTEDVKNEDLKREIENFKLFSQYGEFKSLNTDRITNISYNPNAPNYSAEYKINDDDNNIKQLKNRFNIKSNKNPKLLFKGAGNIKGSSVGYKEIQIIFNRNKEESVSCIDSIEFKPSEGDHNE
;
A
#
# COMPACT_ATOMS: atom_id res chain seq x y z
N ASN A 1 -11.02 12.34 -10.65
CA ASN A 1 -10.50 11.66 -11.86
C ASN A 1 -10.99 10.22 -11.86
N HIS A 2 -12.17 10.01 -12.45
CA HIS A 2 -12.87 8.73 -12.58
C HIS A 2 -12.72 8.23 -14.03
N ASP A 3 -11.59 7.63 -14.38
CA ASP A 3 -11.47 7.00 -15.72
C ASP A 3 -10.42 5.86 -15.81
N VAL A 4 -10.06 5.25 -14.67
CA VAL A 4 -9.11 4.10 -14.63
C VAL A 4 -9.83 2.74 -14.71
N GLN A 5 -11.16 2.70 -14.73
CA GLN A 5 -11.92 1.44 -14.56
C GLN A 5 -12.19 0.64 -15.85
N LYS A 6 -11.76 1.07 -17.05
CA LYS A 6 -12.22 0.43 -18.30
C LYS A 6 -11.57 -0.91 -18.68
N SER A 7 -10.58 -1.40 -17.93
CA SER A 7 -9.90 -2.68 -18.27
C SER A 7 -9.40 -3.49 -17.07
N GLU A 8 -10.04 -3.37 -15.91
CA GLU A 8 -9.69 -4.19 -14.75
C GLU A 8 -9.99 -5.67 -15.01
N LYS A 9 -8.97 -6.52 -14.84
CA LYS A 9 -9.13 -7.98 -14.85
C LYS A 9 -8.84 -8.50 -13.45
N LYS A 10 -9.74 -9.35 -12.93
CA LYS A 10 -9.59 -9.97 -11.62
C LYS A 10 -9.23 -11.43 -11.79
N CYS A 11 -8.26 -11.90 -11.03
CA CYS A 11 -7.87 -13.31 -10.94
C CYS A 11 -8.11 -13.77 -9.49
N PRO A 12 -9.05 -14.69 -9.25
CA PRO A 12 -9.31 -15.16 -7.90
C PRO A 12 -8.14 -16.03 -7.42
N VAL A 13 -7.73 -15.82 -6.17
CA VAL A 13 -6.57 -16.46 -5.55
C VAL A 13 -6.90 -16.87 -4.12
N LYS A 14 -6.12 -17.81 -3.58
CA LYS A 14 -6.12 -18.16 -2.15
C LYS A 14 -4.69 -18.14 -1.60
N LEU A 15 -4.57 -17.84 -0.31
CA LEU A 15 -3.30 -17.93 0.41
C LEU A 15 -3.23 -19.29 1.13
N VAL A 16 -2.28 -20.14 0.75
CA VAL A 16 -2.07 -21.47 1.36
C VAL A 16 -0.60 -21.62 1.69
N ASN A 17 -0.27 -21.95 2.95
CA ASN A 17 1.12 -22.13 3.40
C ASN A 17 2.04 -20.96 3.00
N ASN A 18 1.56 -19.72 3.19
CA ASN A 18 2.25 -18.48 2.81
C ASN A 18 2.55 -18.32 1.30
N LYS A 19 1.80 -19.01 0.44
CA LYS A 19 1.87 -18.89 -1.03
C LYS A 19 0.52 -18.48 -1.61
N ILE A 20 0.53 -17.52 -2.53
CA ILE A 20 -0.65 -17.13 -3.29
C ILE A 20 -0.79 -18.10 -4.46
N ILE A 21 -1.95 -18.74 -4.60
CA ILE A 21 -2.23 -19.67 -5.69
C ILE A 21 -3.53 -19.29 -6.39
N PRO A 22 -3.56 -19.24 -7.73
CA PRO A 22 -4.80 -19.07 -8.49
C PRO A 22 -5.83 -20.14 -8.12
N THR A 23 -7.09 -19.76 -8.01
CA THR A 23 -8.20 -20.72 -7.83
C THR A 23 -8.83 -21.13 -9.15
N GLU A 24 -8.53 -20.41 -10.23
CA GLU A 24 -8.98 -20.69 -11.60
C GLU A 24 -7.78 -20.85 -12.53
N ASP A 25 -8.01 -21.42 -13.71
CA ASP A 25 -6.96 -21.63 -14.71
C ASP A 25 -6.48 -20.31 -15.32
N VAL A 26 -5.16 -20.10 -15.32
CA VAL A 26 -4.50 -18.90 -15.86
C VAL A 26 -3.68 -19.31 -17.08
N LYS A 27 -4.26 -19.14 -18.27
CA LYS A 27 -3.65 -19.55 -19.55
C LYS A 27 -2.29 -18.89 -19.86
N ASN A 28 -2.04 -17.71 -19.31
CA ASN A 28 -0.78 -17.00 -19.50
C ASN A 28 0.20 -17.40 -18.39
N GLU A 29 1.23 -18.16 -18.75
CA GLU A 29 2.24 -18.67 -17.81
C GLU A 29 3.06 -17.55 -17.14
N ASP A 30 3.32 -16.44 -17.82
CA ASP A 30 4.02 -15.31 -17.21
C ASP A 30 3.16 -14.64 -16.13
N LEU A 31 1.86 -14.47 -16.39
CA LEU A 31 0.90 -13.93 -15.41
C LEU A 31 0.73 -14.88 -14.23
N LYS A 32 0.62 -16.18 -14.49
CA LYS A 32 0.54 -17.21 -13.43
C LYS A 32 1.78 -17.15 -12.53
N ARG A 33 2.97 -17.07 -13.12
CA ARG A 33 4.24 -16.93 -12.38
C ARG A 33 4.29 -15.62 -11.59
N GLU A 34 3.77 -14.52 -12.12
CA GLU A 34 3.69 -13.24 -11.39
C GLU A 34 2.78 -13.34 -10.16
N ILE A 35 1.60 -13.96 -10.31
CA ILE A 35 0.65 -14.20 -9.19
C ILE A 35 1.29 -15.08 -8.11
N GLU A 36 1.89 -16.21 -8.49
CA GLU A 36 2.46 -17.16 -7.53
C GLU A 36 3.68 -16.62 -6.78
N ASN A 37 4.45 -15.72 -7.41
CA ASN A 37 5.62 -15.08 -6.80
C ASN A 37 5.29 -13.74 -6.12
N PHE A 38 4.03 -13.30 -6.20
CA PHE A 38 3.62 -12.04 -5.61
C PHE A 38 3.83 -12.07 -4.09
N LYS A 39 4.36 -10.96 -3.55
CA LYS A 39 4.50 -10.74 -2.12
C LYS A 39 3.86 -9.42 -1.75
N LEU A 40 3.02 -9.43 -0.72
CA LEU A 40 2.50 -8.22 -0.10
C LEU A 40 3.65 -7.43 0.52
N PHE A 41 3.54 -6.09 0.52
CA PHE A 41 4.57 -5.23 1.09
C PHE A 41 4.82 -5.55 2.58
N SER A 42 3.77 -5.90 3.31
CA SER A 42 3.83 -6.39 4.69
C SER A 42 4.74 -7.61 4.93
N GLN A 43 5.04 -8.40 3.89
CA GLN A 43 5.90 -9.59 4.00
C GLN A 43 7.40 -9.28 3.86
N TYR A 44 7.77 -8.07 3.44
CA TYR A 44 9.19 -7.71 3.21
C TYR A 44 9.56 -6.25 3.55
N GLY A 45 8.57 -5.39 3.80
CA GLY A 45 8.75 -4.01 4.20
C GLY A 45 9.17 -3.93 5.66
N GLU A 46 10.17 -3.10 5.94
CA GLU A 46 10.74 -2.92 7.26
C GLU A 46 10.99 -1.43 7.50
N PHE A 47 10.24 -0.82 8.41
CA PHE A 47 10.43 0.58 8.77
C PHE A 47 11.37 0.69 9.96
N LYS A 48 12.43 1.49 9.80
CA LYS A 48 13.21 1.99 10.95
C LYS A 48 12.34 2.91 11.81
N SER A 49 12.81 3.24 13.01
CA SER A 49 12.17 4.21 13.90
C SER A 49 11.73 5.46 13.14
N LEU A 50 10.44 5.82 13.28
CA LEU A 50 9.86 7.02 12.69
C LEU A 50 10.22 8.22 13.56
N ASN A 51 11.40 8.79 13.28
CA ASN A 51 11.87 9.95 14.02
C ASN A 51 11.15 11.22 13.54
N THR A 52 10.79 12.08 14.49
CA THR A 52 9.99 13.29 14.24
C THR A 52 10.75 14.36 13.44
N ASP A 53 12.08 14.34 13.46
CA ASP A 53 12.95 15.24 12.68
C ASP A 53 12.83 15.04 11.16
N ARG A 54 12.30 13.89 10.72
CA ARG A 54 12.08 13.57 9.30
C ARG A 54 10.70 13.95 8.79
N ILE A 55 9.82 14.43 9.67
CA ILE A 55 8.47 14.86 9.29
C ILE A 55 8.56 16.16 8.50
N THR A 56 7.95 16.17 7.32
CA THR A 56 7.89 17.35 6.44
C THR A 56 6.53 18.03 6.48
N ASN A 57 5.47 17.28 6.78
CA ASN A 57 4.12 17.82 6.86
C ASN A 57 3.25 16.97 7.80
N ILE A 58 2.39 17.62 8.59
CA ILE A 58 1.35 16.97 9.39
C ILE A 58 0.03 17.66 9.07
N SER A 59 -1.02 16.88 8.88
CA SER A 59 -2.37 17.42 8.75
C SER A 59 -3.35 16.69 9.66
N TYR A 60 -4.34 17.44 10.13
CA TYR A 60 -5.49 16.91 10.85
C TYR A 60 -6.73 17.70 10.46
N ASN A 61 -7.76 17.00 9.99
CA ASN A 61 -9.09 17.57 9.73
C ASN A 61 -10.10 16.93 10.70
N PRO A 62 -10.52 17.65 11.76
CA PRO A 62 -11.46 17.12 12.75
C PRO A 62 -12.87 16.91 12.19
N ASN A 63 -13.27 17.62 11.13
CA ASN A 63 -14.63 17.52 10.57
C ASN A 63 -14.84 16.20 9.82
N ALA A 64 -13.79 15.68 9.17
CA ALA A 64 -13.79 14.40 8.45
C ALA A 64 -12.99 13.31 9.17
N PRO A 65 -12.86 13.42 10.50
CA PRO A 65 -11.74 12.97 11.34
C PRO A 65 -10.62 12.22 10.60
N ASN A 66 -9.82 12.93 9.81
CA ASN A 66 -8.68 12.34 9.10
C ASN A 66 -7.37 13.05 9.44
N TYR A 67 -6.28 12.31 9.34
CA TYR A 67 -4.95 12.80 9.66
C TYR A 67 -3.93 12.20 8.70
N SER A 68 -2.84 12.93 8.48
CA SER A 68 -1.71 12.41 7.73
C SER A 68 -0.39 12.95 8.24
N ALA A 69 0.67 12.18 8.03
CA ALA A 69 2.03 12.60 8.29
C ALA A 69 2.91 12.23 7.08
N GLU A 70 3.51 13.25 6.48
CA GLU A 70 4.50 13.09 5.42
C GLU A 70 5.90 13.06 6.03
N TYR A 71 6.70 12.09 5.62
CA TYR A 71 8.07 11.88 6.02
C TYR A 71 8.99 11.97 4.81
N LYS A 72 10.13 12.64 5.00
CA LYS A 72 11.27 12.51 4.12
C LYS A 72 11.87 11.11 4.30
N ILE A 73 12.02 10.39 3.20
CA ILE A 73 12.70 9.10 3.15
C ILE A 73 13.88 9.21 2.18
N ASN A 74 14.98 8.53 2.50
CA ASN A 74 16.15 8.54 1.64
C ASN A 74 15.98 7.54 0.50
N ASP A 75 16.61 7.82 -0.64
CA ASP A 75 16.60 6.90 -1.77
C ASP A 75 17.35 5.58 -1.48
N ASP A 76 18.26 5.60 -0.51
CA ASP A 76 19.04 4.44 -0.09
C ASP A 76 18.31 3.53 0.93
N ASP A 77 17.09 3.90 1.34
CA ASP A 77 16.26 3.11 2.25
C ASP A 77 15.94 1.73 1.66
N ASN A 78 15.94 0.71 2.53
CA ASN A 78 15.75 -0.68 2.10
C ASN A 78 14.40 -0.90 1.42
N ASN A 79 13.33 -0.28 1.94
CA ASN A 79 12.00 -0.41 1.34
C ASN A 79 11.95 0.22 -0.04
N ILE A 80 12.59 1.37 -0.21
CA ILE A 80 12.68 2.07 -1.50
C ILE A 80 13.42 1.23 -2.52
N LYS A 81 14.57 0.66 -2.15
CA LYS A 81 15.34 -0.24 -3.02
C LYS A 81 14.54 -1.48 -3.42
N GLN A 82 13.88 -2.12 -2.44
CA GLN A 82 13.07 -3.31 -2.70
C GLN A 82 11.92 -3.01 -3.68
N LEU A 83 11.20 -1.89 -3.49
CA LEU A 83 10.11 -1.50 -4.38
C LEU A 83 10.59 -1.16 -5.80
N LYS A 84 11.68 -0.38 -5.92
CA LYS A 84 12.26 -0.07 -7.23
C LYS A 84 12.66 -1.33 -8.00
N ASN A 85 13.29 -2.30 -7.32
CA ASN A 85 13.71 -3.55 -7.94
C ASN A 85 12.54 -4.46 -8.33
N ARG A 86 11.55 -4.62 -7.43
CA ARG A 86 10.40 -5.51 -7.67
C ARG A 86 9.50 -5.02 -8.80
N PHE A 87 9.29 -3.71 -8.89
CA PHE A 87 8.33 -3.11 -9.82
C PHE A 87 8.99 -2.31 -10.96
N ASN A 88 10.31 -2.40 -11.10
CA ASN A 88 11.10 -1.70 -12.12
C ASN A 88 10.81 -0.18 -12.19
N ILE A 89 10.68 0.46 -11.03
CA ILE A 89 10.33 1.88 -10.92
C ILE A 89 11.54 2.75 -11.30
N LYS A 90 11.43 3.48 -12.41
CA LYS A 90 12.47 4.38 -12.92
C LYS A 90 12.22 5.81 -12.44
N SER A 91 12.56 6.10 -11.19
CA SER A 91 12.55 7.47 -10.65
C SER A 91 13.87 7.80 -9.99
N ASN A 92 14.43 8.96 -10.37
CA ASN A 92 15.63 9.54 -9.76
C ASN A 92 15.29 10.57 -8.67
N LYS A 93 13.99 10.80 -8.41
CA LYS A 93 13.53 11.71 -7.36
C LYS A 93 13.48 10.97 -6.03
N ASN A 94 13.81 11.69 -4.95
CA ASN A 94 13.63 11.17 -3.60
C ASN A 94 12.13 10.93 -3.35
N PRO A 95 11.74 9.70 -2.98
CA PRO A 95 10.35 9.42 -2.69
C PRO A 95 9.91 10.10 -1.40
N LYS A 96 8.59 10.19 -1.23
CA LYS A 96 7.95 10.64 0.01
C LYS A 96 7.18 9.49 0.64
N LEU A 97 7.26 9.36 1.96
CA LEU A 97 6.48 8.40 2.72
C LEU A 97 5.31 9.14 3.37
N LEU A 98 4.09 8.72 3.07
CA LEU A 98 2.87 9.34 3.59
C LEU A 98 2.08 8.31 4.39
N PHE A 99 1.91 8.57 5.67
CA PHE A 99 0.96 7.85 6.52
C PHE A 99 -0.37 8.58 6.49
N LYS A 100 -1.45 7.85 6.27
CA LYS A 100 -2.82 8.37 6.34
C LYS A 100 -3.61 7.56 7.33
N GLY A 101 -4.49 8.24 8.06
CA GLY A 101 -5.48 7.58 8.88
C GLY A 101 -6.79 8.36 8.94
N ALA A 102 -7.84 7.63 9.28
CA ALA A 102 -9.14 8.20 9.57
C ALA A 102 -9.74 7.55 10.83
N GLY A 103 -10.61 8.31 11.52
CA GLY A 103 -11.24 7.90 12.76
C GLY A 103 -10.51 8.40 14.01
N ASN A 104 -10.72 7.72 15.14
CA ASN A 104 -10.13 8.12 16.41
C ASN A 104 -8.61 7.93 16.40
N ILE A 105 -7.87 9.04 16.56
CA ILE A 105 -6.40 9.04 16.57
C ILE A 105 -5.80 8.22 17.72
N LYS A 106 -6.53 8.08 18.84
CA LYS A 106 -6.13 7.22 19.98
C LYS A 106 -6.28 5.72 19.68
N GLY A 107 -6.85 5.38 18.52
CA GLY A 107 -7.13 4.02 18.10
C GLY A 107 -8.55 3.60 18.43
N SER A 108 -9.27 3.17 17.41
CA SER A 108 -10.40 2.25 17.50
C SER A 108 -10.01 0.95 16.80
N SER A 109 -10.57 -0.18 17.20
CA SER A 109 -10.38 -1.48 16.53
C SER A 109 -10.80 -1.47 15.06
N VAL A 110 -11.62 -0.48 14.67
CA VAL A 110 -12.06 -0.19 13.30
C VAL A 110 -11.51 1.17 12.89
N GLY A 111 -10.72 1.23 11.82
CA GLY A 111 -10.17 2.49 11.30
C GLY A 111 -9.30 2.26 10.06
N TYR A 112 -9.32 3.23 9.15
CA TYR A 112 -8.50 3.21 7.94
C TYR A 112 -7.08 3.64 8.27
N LYS A 113 -6.09 2.82 7.94
CA LYS A 113 -4.66 3.18 8.02
C LYS A 113 -3.96 2.74 6.75
N GLU A 114 -3.38 3.71 6.06
CA GLU A 114 -2.72 3.50 4.77
C GLU A 114 -1.31 4.07 4.83
N ILE A 115 -0.38 3.36 4.20
CA ILE A 115 0.94 3.86 3.87
C ILE A 115 1.00 4.06 2.36
N GLN A 116 1.48 5.24 1.94
CA GLN A 116 1.74 5.54 0.54
C GLN A 116 3.19 5.99 0.35
N ILE A 117 3.92 5.32 -0.55
CA ILE A 117 5.25 5.74 -0.98
C ILE A 117 5.13 6.36 -2.36
N ILE A 118 5.41 7.67 -2.46
CA ILE A 118 5.24 8.47 -3.68
C ILE A 118 6.60 8.66 -4.33
N PHE A 119 6.83 8.05 -5.49
CA PHE A 119 8.08 8.15 -6.26
C PHE A 119 8.08 9.32 -7.24
N ASN A 120 6.93 9.60 -7.84
CA ASN A 120 6.70 10.77 -8.67
C ASN A 120 5.21 11.16 -8.59
N ARG A 121 4.93 12.46 -8.57
CA ARG A 121 3.57 12.98 -8.70
C ARG A 121 3.65 14.35 -9.36
N ASN A 122 3.18 14.43 -10.59
CA ASN A 122 3.01 15.67 -11.35
C ASN A 122 1.71 15.59 -12.17
N LYS A 123 1.46 16.55 -13.07
CA LYS A 123 0.23 16.59 -13.87
C LYS A 123 0.14 15.47 -14.92
N GLU A 124 1.27 14.91 -15.33
CA GLU A 124 1.40 13.93 -16.42
C GLU A 124 1.58 12.50 -15.91
N GLU A 125 2.28 12.33 -14.79
CA GLU A 125 2.69 11.03 -14.24
C GLU A 125 2.55 11.01 -12.71
N SER A 126 1.96 9.92 -12.21
CA SER A 126 1.88 9.61 -10.78
C SER A 126 2.29 8.16 -10.56
N VAL A 127 3.44 7.96 -9.91
CA VAL A 127 3.96 6.64 -9.53
C VAL A 127 4.00 6.56 -8.01
N SER A 128 3.19 5.66 -7.45
CA SER A 128 3.17 5.41 -6.01
C SER A 128 2.83 3.96 -5.70
N CYS A 129 3.41 3.44 -4.61
CA CYS A 129 2.96 2.20 -3.98
C CYS A 129 2.07 2.53 -2.79
N ILE A 130 0.96 1.82 -2.64
CA ILE A 130 0.00 2.00 -1.55
C ILE A 130 -0.19 0.65 -0.88
N ASP A 131 -0.17 0.62 0.45
CA ASP A 131 -0.38 -0.58 1.24
C ASP A 131 -1.24 -0.25 2.48
N SER A 132 -2.03 -1.22 2.91
CA SER A 132 -2.86 -1.13 4.11
C SER A 132 -3.04 -2.51 4.73
N ILE A 133 -3.02 -2.58 6.06
CA ILE A 133 -3.32 -3.79 6.82
C ILE A 133 -4.39 -3.41 7.82
N GLU A 134 -5.57 -4.00 7.66
CA GLU A 134 -6.75 -3.62 8.43
C GLU A 134 -7.32 -4.86 9.12
N PHE A 135 -7.57 -4.74 10.43
CA PHE A 135 -8.35 -5.71 11.16
C PHE A 135 -9.84 -5.35 10.98
N LYS A 136 -10.61 -6.26 10.39
CA LYS A 136 -12.04 -6.07 10.13
C LYS A 136 -12.84 -7.23 10.69
N PRO A 137 -14.10 -7.00 11.12
CA PRO A 137 -15.04 -8.07 11.41
C PRO A 137 -15.17 -9.01 10.20
N SER A 138 -15.35 -10.30 10.47
CA SER A 138 -15.75 -11.27 9.46
C SER A 138 -17.18 -10.97 9.00
N GLU A 139 -17.50 -11.33 7.76
CA GLU A 139 -18.89 -11.26 7.26
C GLU A 139 -19.72 -12.37 7.94
N GLY A 140 -20.61 -12.01 8.89
CA GLY A 140 -21.51 -12.89 9.68
C GLY A 140 -20.86 -13.41 10.98
N ASP A 141 -21.47 -13.37 12.18
CA ASP A 141 -22.87 -13.62 12.56
C ASP A 141 -23.77 -12.37 12.69
N HIS A 142 -24.67 -12.18 11.74
CA HIS A 142 -25.91 -11.41 11.92
C HIS A 142 -27.09 -12.36 11.69
N ASN A 143 -27.37 -13.17 12.70
CA ASN A 143 -28.63 -13.92 12.86
C ASN A 143 -29.03 -13.80 14.34
N GLU A 144 -29.60 -12.66 14.72
CA GLU A 144 -30.55 -12.54 15.84
C GLU A 144 -31.66 -11.58 15.45
#